data_AF-A0ABD0M950-F1
#
_entry.id   AF-A0ABD0M950-F1
#
_cell.length_a   1.000
_cell.length_b   1.000
_cell.length_c   1.000
_cell.angle_alpha   90.00
_cell.angle_beta   90.00
_cell.angle_gamma   90.00
#
_symmetry.space_group_name_H-M   'P 1'
#
loop_
_entity.id
_entity.type
_entity.pdbx_description
1 polymer ?
#
loop_
_entity_poly.entity_id
_entity_poly.type
_entity_poly.pdbx_seq_one_letter_code
_entity_poly.pdbx_strand_id
1 'polypeptide(L)'
;AWTDSRLTWTPSSYGTITDTFLFEDDVWSPVLVVVDSTFGYTAQELVIASGGIDLTYYSSNGEWTLKDTWTETETGTYSTVKYWFKFKRKPDYYGLNLILPVIMLSVLSVLIFVLPAESGEMMGFSVTLLLTFIVFVQVLASMIPTTSESTSFF
;
A
#
# COMPACT_ATOMS: atom_id res chain seq x y z
N ALA A 1 19.53 7.62 -33.18
CA ALA A 1 18.34 7.17 -32.44
C ALA A 1 18.82 6.41 -31.22
N TRP A 2 18.36 6.76 -30.02
CA TRP A 2 18.77 6.11 -28.78
C TRP A 2 17.87 4.89 -28.55
N THR A 3 18.46 3.70 -28.41
CA THR A 3 17.78 2.44 -28.14
C THR A 3 18.40 1.85 -26.88
N ASP A 4 17.71 1.99 -25.75
CA ASP A 4 18.12 1.42 -24.47
C ASP A 4 17.59 -0.01 -24.33
N SER A 5 18.52 -0.95 -24.15
CA SER A 5 18.26 -2.38 -23.99
C SER A 5 17.62 -2.75 -22.66
N ARG A 6 17.48 -1.82 -21.71
CA ARG A 6 16.83 -2.04 -20.41
C ARG A 6 15.31 -1.82 -20.44
N LEU A 7 14.80 -1.19 -21.50
CA LEU A 7 13.37 -0.92 -21.71
C LEU A 7 12.74 -1.87 -22.74
N THR A 8 13.45 -2.91 -23.17
CA THR A 8 12.90 -3.91 -24.10
C THR A 8 11.99 -4.87 -23.34
N TRP A 9 10.70 -4.53 -23.26
CA TRP A 9 9.67 -5.47 -22.84
C TRP A 9 9.46 -6.51 -23.95
N THR A 10 9.84 -7.75 -23.69
CA THR A 10 9.56 -8.87 -24.59
C THR A 10 8.47 -9.75 -23.97
N PRO A 11 7.29 -9.87 -24.60
CA PRO A 11 6.16 -10.66 -24.06
C PRO A 11 6.55 -12.11 -23.71
N SER A 12 7.50 -12.69 -24.44
CA SER A 12 8.00 -14.05 -24.24
C SER A 12 8.76 -14.25 -22.93
N SER A 13 9.32 -13.20 -22.32
CA SER A 13 10.05 -13.30 -21.05
C SER A 13 9.14 -13.32 -19.82
N TYR A 14 7.86 -12.93 -19.99
CA TYR A 14 6.85 -12.85 -18.92
C TYR A 14 5.55 -13.57 -19.31
N GLY A 15 5.65 -14.69 -20.02
CA GLY A 15 4.52 -15.60 -20.23
C GLY A 15 3.43 -15.11 -21.20
N THR A 16 3.73 -14.14 -22.07
CA THR A 16 2.78 -13.60 -23.08
C THR A 16 1.52 -13.00 -22.45
N ILE A 17 1.68 -12.31 -21.31
CA ILE A 17 0.58 -11.57 -20.69
C ILE A 17 0.34 -10.31 -21.52
N THR A 18 -0.76 -10.29 -22.28
CA THR A 18 -1.18 -9.13 -23.08
C THR A 18 -2.00 -8.13 -22.28
N ASP A 19 -2.65 -8.59 -21.21
CA ASP A 19 -3.57 -7.80 -20.40
C ASP A 19 -3.42 -8.17 -18.91
N THR A 20 -3.19 -7.17 -18.06
CA THR A 20 -3.19 -7.33 -16.60
C THR A 20 -4.47 -6.70 -16.05
N PHE A 21 -5.53 -7.51 -15.95
CA PHE A 21 -6.73 -7.10 -15.22
C PHE A 21 -6.47 -7.23 -13.72
N LEU A 22 -6.23 -6.11 -13.04
CA LEU A 22 -6.13 -6.05 -11.59
C LEU A 22 -7.52 -5.67 -11.03
N PHE A 23 -8.13 -6.58 -10.28
CA PHE A 23 -9.40 -6.30 -9.61
C PHE A 23 -9.15 -5.37 -8.41
N GLU A 24 -10.06 -4.42 -8.17
CA GLU A 24 -10.00 -3.50 -7.02
C GLU A 24 -9.89 -4.24 -5.67
N ASP A 25 -10.36 -5.49 -5.60
CA ASP A 25 -10.26 -6.35 -4.43
C ASP A 25 -8.86 -6.93 -4.17
N ASP A 26 -7.99 -6.97 -5.18
CA ASP A 26 -6.61 -7.45 -5.07
C ASP A 26 -5.58 -6.30 -4.93
N VAL A 27 -6.00 -5.06 -5.20
CA VAL A 27 -5.18 -3.88 -4.97
C VAL A 27 -5.19 -3.57 -3.46
N TRP A 28 -4.00 -3.43 -2.86
CA TRP A 28 -3.81 -3.16 -1.42
C TRP A 28 -4.27 -4.29 -0.47
N SER A 29 -4.21 -5.56 -0.92
CA SER A 29 -4.45 -6.72 -0.05
C SER A 29 -3.17 -7.52 0.25
N PRO A 30 -2.32 -7.09 1.21
CA PRO A 30 -1.11 -7.84 1.54
C PRO A 30 -1.45 -9.19 2.17
N VAL A 31 -0.62 -10.18 1.86
CA VAL A 31 -0.68 -11.52 2.41
C VAL A 31 0.47 -11.68 3.41
N LEU A 32 0.12 -11.96 4.67
CA LEU A 32 1.08 -12.26 5.73
C LEU A 32 1.15 -13.78 5.91
N VAL A 33 2.38 -14.31 5.99
CA VAL A 33 2.62 -15.74 6.21
C VAL A 33 3.46 -15.90 7.47
N VAL A 34 2.94 -16.65 8.43
CA VAL A 34 3.68 -17.07 9.62
C VAL A 34 4.02 -18.54 9.45
N VAL A 35 5.32 -18.87 9.47
CA VAL A 35 5.81 -20.23 9.29
C VAL A 35 6.38 -20.71 10.61
N ASP A 36 5.89 -21.85 11.08
CA ASP A 36 6.41 -22.54 12.24
C ASP A 36 6.82 -23.97 11.87
N SER A 37 7.94 -24.45 12.43
CA SER A 37 8.52 -25.74 12.08
C SER A 37 9.04 -26.45 13.32
N THR A 38 8.98 -27.78 13.34
CA THR A 38 9.50 -28.59 14.43
C THR A 38 11.03 -28.55 14.48
N PHE A 39 11.58 -27.50 15.10
CA PHE A 39 13.02 -27.35 15.28
C PHE A 39 13.60 -28.54 16.07
N GLY A 40 14.45 -29.33 15.41
CA GLY A 40 15.18 -30.43 16.06
C GLY A 40 14.43 -31.77 16.19
N TYR A 41 13.16 -31.85 15.80
CA TYR A 41 12.39 -33.10 15.76
C TYR A 41 11.94 -33.39 14.34
N THR A 42 12.10 -34.64 13.92
CA THR A 42 11.65 -35.07 12.59
C THR A 42 10.13 -35.13 12.53
N ALA A 43 9.58 -35.07 11.32
CA ALA A 43 8.13 -35.18 11.11
C ALA A 43 7.53 -36.52 11.57
N GLN A 44 8.35 -37.54 11.84
CA GLN A 44 7.92 -38.83 12.39
C GLN A 44 7.81 -38.80 13.92
N GLU A 45 8.55 -37.92 14.59
CA GLU A 45 8.58 -37.78 16.05
C GLU A 45 7.55 -36.78 16.55
N LEU A 46 7.34 -35.69 15.80
CA LEU A 46 6.39 -34.64 16.14
C LEU A 46 5.67 -34.15 14.88
N VAL A 47 4.35 -34.34 14.85
CA VAL A 47 3.49 -33.85 13.78
C VAL A 47 2.70 -32.65 14.28
N ILE A 48 2.80 -31.52 13.57
CA ILE A 48 1.98 -30.34 13.84
C ILE A 48 0.64 -30.53 13.12
N ALA A 49 -0.45 -30.58 13.87
CA ALA A 49 -1.80 -30.62 13.32
C ALA A 49 -2.31 -29.20 13.03
N SER A 50 -2.91 -28.99 11.85
CA SER A 50 -3.61 -27.74 11.52
C SER A 50 -4.98 -27.71 12.18
N GLY A 51 -5.10 -26.97 13.28
CA GLY A 51 -6.38 -26.73 13.96
C GLY A 51 -7.22 -25.59 13.36
N GLY A 52 -6.78 -25.02 12.24
CA GLY A 52 -7.27 -23.72 11.77
C GLY A 52 -6.75 -22.57 12.64
N ILE A 53 -7.17 -21.36 12.30
CA ILE A 53 -6.77 -20.15 13.02
C ILE A 53 -7.96 -19.70 13.86
N ASP A 54 -7.81 -19.75 15.18
CA ASP A 54 -8.82 -19.23 16.10
C ASP A 54 -8.75 -17.71 16.16
N LEU A 55 -9.86 -17.06 15.79
CA LEU A 55 -10.01 -15.60 15.78
C LEU A 55 -10.77 -15.10 17.03
N THR A 56 -10.98 -15.91 18.05
CA THR A 56 -11.75 -15.53 19.26
C THR A 56 -11.17 -14.30 19.97
N TYR A 57 -9.85 -14.14 19.97
CA TYR A 57 -9.17 -12.97 20.55
C TYR A 57 -8.82 -11.88 19.53
N TYR A 58 -9.26 -12.04 18.28
CA TYR A 58 -9.03 -11.04 17.25
C TYR A 58 -9.88 -9.79 17.54
N SER A 59 -9.22 -8.65 17.67
CA SER A 59 -9.88 -7.35 17.69
C SER A 59 -9.81 -6.73 16.29
N SER A 60 -10.96 -6.31 15.77
CA SER A 60 -11.01 -5.62 14.48
C SER A 60 -10.29 -4.27 14.57
N ASN A 61 -9.42 -3.99 13.60
CA ASN A 61 -8.78 -2.67 13.47
C ASN A 61 -9.61 -1.74 12.57
N GLY A 62 -9.49 -0.42 12.78
CA GLY A 62 -10.06 0.62 11.94
C GLY A 62 -9.37 0.75 10.57
N GLU A 63 -8.09 0.39 10.47
CA GLU A 63 -7.31 0.57 9.23
C GLU A 63 -7.31 -0.65 8.30
N TRP A 64 -7.39 -1.85 8.86
CA TRP A 64 -7.26 -3.11 8.12
C TRP A 64 -8.43 -4.05 8.42
N THR A 65 -8.92 -4.71 7.39
CA THR A 65 -9.94 -5.75 7.48
C THR A 65 -9.29 -7.08 7.18
N LEU A 66 -9.39 -8.04 8.10
CA LEU A 66 -9.02 -9.42 7.81
C LEU A 66 -10.05 -10.00 6.84
N LYS A 67 -9.61 -10.39 5.64
CA LYS A 67 -10.48 -10.90 4.56
C LYS A 67 -10.54 -12.41 4.54
N ASP A 68 -9.37 -13.04 4.60
CA ASP A 68 -9.26 -14.49 4.49
C ASP A 68 -8.12 -15.01 5.34
N THR A 69 -8.23 -16.26 5.75
CA THR A 69 -7.32 -16.91 6.69
C THR A 69 -7.33 -18.40 6.42
N TRP A 70 -6.16 -18.95 6.07
CA TRP A 70 -6.03 -20.38 5.80
C TRP A 70 -4.74 -20.94 6.40
N THR A 71 -4.71 -22.26 6.55
CA THR A 71 -3.56 -22.96 7.15
C THR A 71 -3.12 -24.05 6.20
N GLU A 72 -1.83 -24.16 6.01
CA GLU A 72 -1.21 -25.19 5.18
C GLU A 72 -0.18 -25.93 6.02
N THR A 73 -0.29 -27.26 6.07
CA THR A 73 0.69 -28.12 6.74
C THR A 73 1.49 -28.85 5.68
N GLU A 74 2.80 -28.73 5.79
CA GLU A 74 3.75 -29.39 4.91
C GLU A 74 4.58 -30.38 5.74
N THR A 75 4.47 -31.67 5.40
CA THR A 75 5.18 -32.74 6.08
C THR A 75 6.37 -33.17 5.23
N GLY A 76 7.54 -32.58 5.52
CA GLY A 76 8.83 -32.95 4.91
C GLY A 76 9.71 -33.69 5.91
N THR A 77 11.03 -33.42 5.89
CA THR A 77 11.97 -33.88 6.93
C THR A 77 11.58 -33.35 8.32
N TYR A 78 11.08 -32.12 8.35
CA TYR A 78 10.51 -31.46 9.52
C TYR A 78 9.03 -31.18 9.27
N SER A 79 8.21 -31.27 10.30
CA SER A 79 6.81 -30.86 10.20
C SER A 79 6.75 -29.34 10.22
N THR A 80 6.16 -28.72 9.20
CA THR A 80 6.03 -27.27 9.08
C THR A 80 4.57 -26.88 8.90
N VAL A 81 4.12 -25.85 9.59
CA VAL A 81 2.80 -25.24 9.44
C VAL A 81 2.95 -23.79 8.99
N LYS A 82 2.16 -23.40 7.99
CA LYS A 82 2.09 -22.05 7.45
C LYS A 82 0.70 -21.49 7.71
N TYR A 83 0.66 -20.36 8.40
CA TYR A 83 -0.55 -19.61 8.67
C TYR A 83 -0.60 -18.40 7.76
N TRP A 84 -1.65 -18.32 6.95
CA TRP A 84 -1.82 -17.29 5.96
C TRP A 84 -2.93 -16.32 6.38
N PHE A 85 -2.66 -15.02 6.28
CA PHE A 85 -3.61 -13.96 6.60
C PHE A 85 -3.67 -12.97 5.43
N LYS A 86 -4.84 -12.84 4.80
CA LYS A 86 -5.10 -11.82 3.77
C LYS A 86 -5.76 -10.61 4.43
N PHE A 87 -5.08 -9.47 4.42
CA PHE A 87 -5.62 -8.20 4.91
C PHE A 87 -6.09 -7.34 3.75
N LYS A 88 -7.06 -6.44 3.98
CA LYS A 88 -7.48 -5.38 3.04
C LYS A 88 -7.49 -4.03 3.75
N ARG A 89 -6.89 -3.00 3.13
CA ARG A 89 -6.86 -1.64 3.68
C ARG A 89 -8.23 -0.95 3.55
N LYS A 90 -8.68 -0.23 4.58
CA LYS A 90 -9.88 0.61 4.57
C LYS A 90 -9.50 2.05 4.19
N PRO A 91 -9.95 2.60 3.04
CA PRO A 91 -9.54 3.94 2.60
C PRO A 91 -10.35 5.09 3.23
N ASP A 92 -11.50 4.81 3.86
CA ASP A 92 -12.53 5.80 4.19
C ASP A 92 -12.02 7.03 4.98
N TYR A 93 -11.19 6.80 6.00
CA TYR A 93 -10.68 7.86 6.86
C TYR A 93 -9.58 8.70 6.21
N TYR A 94 -8.70 8.05 5.45
CA TYR A 94 -7.59 8.74 4.77
C TYR A 94 -8.08 9.52 3.55
N GLY A 95 -9.06 8.98 2.82
CA GLY A 95 -9.65 9.64 1.66
C GLY A 95 -10.24 11.00 2.02
N LEU A 96 -11.12 11.07 3.03
CA LEU A 96 -11.75 12.33 3.42
C LEU A 96 -10.75 13.37 3.95
N ASN A 97 -9.83 12.95 4.83
CA ASN A 97 -8.87 13.86 5.46
C ASN A 97 -7.78 14.34 4.50
N LEU A 98 -7.47 13.60 3.43
CA LEU A 98 -6.52 14.03 2.39
C LEU A 98 -7.19 14.80 1.25
N ILE A 99 -8.42 14.45 0.87
CA ILE A 99 -9.14 15.13 -0.22
C ILE A 99 -9.62 16.52 0.22
N LEU A 100 -10.09 16.67 1.45
CA LEU A 100 -10.56 17.95 1.98
C LEU A 100 -9.54 19.10 1.85
N PRO A 101 -8.27 18.96 2.31
CA PRO A 101 -7.26 20.02 2.15
C PRO A 101 -6.91 20.29 0.68
N VAL A 102 -6.96 19.28 -0.21
CA VAL A 102 -6.74 19.47 -1.66
C VAL A 102 -7.85 20.33 -2.28
N ILE A 103 -9.11 20.07 -1.90
CA ILE A 103 -10.25 20.88 -2.35
C ILE A 103 -10.13 22.31 -1.81
N MET A 104 -9.70 22.50 -0.56
CA MET A 104 -9.50 23.85 -0.02
C MET A 104 -8.40 24.61 -0.78
N LEU A 105 -7.27 23.95 -1.09
CA LEU A 105 -6.20 24.55 -1.89
C LEU A 105 -6.64 24.89 -3.32
N SER A 106 -7.48 24.06 -3.94
CA SER A 106 -7.98 24.32 -5.30
C SER A 106 -8.96 25.50 -5.35
N VAL A 107 -9.78 25.70 -4.31
CA VAL A 107 -10.64 26.89 -4.21
C VAL A 107 -9.79 28.15 -3.98
N LEU A 108 -8.80 28.08 -3.10
CA LEU A 108 -7.91 29.20 -2.79
C LEU A 108 -7.09 29.63 -4.02
N SER A 109 -6.69 28.70 -4.89
CA SER A 109 -5.93 29.03 -6.11
C SER A 109 -6.77 29.80 -7.14
N VAL A 110 -8.06 29.50 -7.25
CA VAL A 110 -8.99 30.27 -8.10
C VAL A 110 -9.25 31.66 -7.51
N LEU A 111 -9.34 31.76 -6.19
CA LEU A 111 -9.60 33.02 -5.48
C LEU A 111 -8.50 34.07 -5.70
N ILE A 112 -7.25 33.65 -5.95
CA ILE A 112 -6.14 34.54 -6.33
C ILE A 112 -6.47 35.36 -7.57
N PHE A 113 -7.07 34.73 -8.59
CA PHE A 113 -7.40 35.40 -9.85
C PHE A 113 -8.57 36.38 -9.72
N VAL A 114 -9.38 36.23 -8.66
CA VAL A 114 -10.51 37.13 -8.35
C VAL A 114 -10.05 38.34 -7.55
N LEU A 115 -8.95 38.24 -6.79
CA LEU A 115 -8.39 39.36 -6.04
C LEU A 115 -7.74 40.36 -7.02
N PRO A 116 -8.09 41.67 -6.97
CA PRO A 116 -7.49 42.66 -7.85
C PRO A 116 -5.98 42.78 -7.62
N ALA A 117 -5.21 42.65 -8.70
CA ALA A 117 -3.74 42.60 -8.70
C ALA A 117 -3.03 43.88 -8.21
N GLU A 118 -3.78 44.96 -7.94
CA GLU A 118 -3.25 46.20 -7.38
C GLU A 118 -3.06 46.16 -5.86
N SER A 119 -3.65 45.17 -5.17
CA SER A 119 -3.35 44.94 -3.75
C SER A 119 -2.03 44.17 -3.64
N GLY A 120 -1.00 44.76 -3.02
CA GLY A 120 0.26 44.08 -2.69
C GLY A 120 0.08 42.80 -1.85
N GLU A 121 -1.14 42.54 -1.38
CA GLU A 121 -1.60 41.31 -0.73
C GLU A 121 -1.54 40.06 -1.63
N MET A 122 -1.63 40.20 -2.96
CA MET A 122 -1.57 39.06 -3.90
C MET A 122 -0.26 38.25 -3.75
N MET A 123 0.86 38.96 -3.55
CA MET A 123 2.17 38.32 -3.37
C MET A 123 2.23 37.57 -2.03
N GLY A 124 1.69 38.16 -0.96
CA GLY A 124 1.60 37.52 0.36
C GLY A 124 0.75 36.25 0.34
N PHE A 125 -0.41 36.31 -0.33
CA PHE A 125 -1.30 35.16 -0.49
C PHE A 125 -0.67 34.03 -1.33
N SER A 126 0.07 34.37 -2.39
CA SER A 126 0.77 33.38 -3.20
C SER A 126 1.85 32.63 -2.39
N VAL A 127 2.61 33.35 -1.56
CA VAL A 127 3.62 32.76 -0.68
C VAL A 127 3.01 31.85 0.39
N THR A 128 1.89 32.26 1.02
CA THR A 128 1.21 31.40 1.99
C THR A 128 0.65 30.14 1.34
N LEU A 129 0.08 30.24 0.12
CA LEU A 129 -0.42 29.09 -0.62
C LEU A 129 0.70 28.10 -0.98
N LEU A 130 1.85 28.61 -1.42
CA LEU A 130 3.04 27.79 -1.69
C LEU A 130 3.53 27.09 -0.42
N LEU A 131 3.59 27.80 0.71
CA LEU A 131 3.97 27.21 1.99
C LEU A 131 2.99 26.10 2.41
N THR A 132 1.68 26.35 2.33
CA THR A 132 0.65 25.35 2.65
C THR A 132 0.77 24.11 1.75
N PHE A 133 1.05 24.30 0.46
CA PHE A 133 1.28 23.20 -0.47
C PHE A 133 2.50 22.35 -0.06
N ILE A 134 3.63 22.98 0.27
CA ILE A 134 4.84 22.26 0.73
C ILE A 134 4.56 21.48 2.02
N VAL A 135 3.89 22.11 2.99
CA VAL A 135 3.52 21.43 4.25
C VAL A 135 2.61 20.24 3.99
N PHE A 136 1.62 20.37 3.09
CA PHE A 136 0.75 19.26 2.71
C PHE A 136 1.53 18.11 2.07
N VAL A 137 2.43 18.40 1.13
CA VAL A 137 3.31 17.39 0.51
C VAL A 137 4.22 16.74 1.57
N GLN A 138 4.71 17.49 2.55
CA GLN A 138 5.54 16.95 3.63
C GLN A 138 4.74 16.00 4.54
N VAL A 139 3.49 16.34 4.88
CA VAL A 139 2.59 15.44 5.61
C VAL A 139 2.34 14.18 4.80
N LEU A 140 2.02 14.28 3.51
CA LEU A 140 1.87 13.13 2.63
C LEU A 140 3.13 12.25 2.57
N ALA A 141 4.30 12.87 2.43
CA ALA A 141 5.59 12.17 2.40
C ALA A 141 5.89 11.45 3.73
N SER A 142 5.38 11.95 4.86
CA SER A 142 5.50 11.25 6.15
C SER A 142 4.53 10.08 6.31
N MET A 143 3.44 10.04 5.53
CA MET A 143 2.41 9.00 5.58
C MET A 143 2.69 7.84 4.63
N ILE A 144 3.42 8.10 3.54
CA ILE A 144 3.92 7.09 2.61
C ILE A 144 5.25 6.59 3.18
N PRO A 145 5.47 5.26 3.28
CA PRO A 145 6.78 4.75 3.68
C PRO A 145 7.83 5.24 2.67
N THR A 146 8.95 5.78 3.17
CA THR A 146 10.09 6.15 2.34
C THR A 146 10.76 4.88 1.80
N THR A 147 10.20 4.28 0.75
CA THR A 147 10.81 3.15 0.05
C THR A 147 11.89 3.69 -0.86
N SER A 148 13.15 3.46 -0.50
CA SER A 148 14.33 3.77 -1.32
C SER A 148 14.53 2.77 -2.47
N GLU A 149 13.78 1.67 -2.48
CA GLU A 149 13.71 0.76 -3.62
C GLU A 149 12.69 1.29 -4.63
N SER A 150 13.22 1.91 -5.68
CA SER A 150 12.52 2.34 -6.90
C SER A 150 11.43 3.39 -6.67
N THR A 151 11.84 4.65 -6.67
CA THR A 151 11.05 5.69 -7.33
C THR A 151 10.84 5.24 -8.79
N SER A 152 9.70 4.61 -9.09
CA SER A 152 9.22 4.48 -10.48
C SER A 152 8.94 5.89 -10.97
N PHE A 153 9.98 6.51 -11.52
CA PHE A 153 9.79 7.49 -12.58
C PHE A 153 9.53 6.66 -13.83
N PHE A 154 8.25 6.64 -14.21
CA PHE A 154 7.65 5.93 -15.34
C PHE A 154 7.53 4.40 -15.20
#